data_AF-A0A816EW59-F1
#
_entry.id   AF-A0A816EW59-F1
#
_cell.length_a   1.000
_cell.length_b   1.000
_cell.length_c   1.000
_cell.angle_alpha   90.00
_cell.angle_beta   90.00
_cell.angle_gamma   90.00
#
_symmetry.space_group_name_H-M   'P 1'
#
loop_
_entity.id
_entity.type
_entity.pdbx_description
1 polymer ?
#
loop_
_entity_poly.entity_id
_entity_poly.type
_entity_poly.pdbx_seq_one_letter_code
_entity_poly.pdbx_strand_id
1 'polypeptide(L)'
;FLNRSNQNRSALYELIKNEHLHAVLKWSRKTPECNKELEFRYSFSKIEMIFAQNRSENQTLLYGIARSIYYKHLYKQTQLSSYIVKTTVMWMCELMTFEDNGDK
;
A
#
# COMPACT_ATOMS: atom_id res chain seq x y z
N PHE A 1 -11.72 3.16 0.08
CA PHE A 1 -10.95 4.41 -0.06
C PHE A 1 -11.73 5.66 -0.43
N LEU A 2 -12.97 5.53 -0.88
CA LEU A 2 -13.65 6.58 -1.61
C LEU A 2 -14.97 7.01 -0.94
N ASN A 3 -14.91 7.13 0.39
CA ASN A 3 -16.04 7.48 1.26
C ASN A 3 -16.21 8.98 1.48
N ARG A 4 -15.56 9.80 0.66
CA ARG A 4 -15.89 11.23 0.52
C ARG A 4 -16.53 11.39 -0.85
N SER A 5 -17.49 12.32 -0.95
CA SER A 5 -18.25 12.68 -2.15
C SER A 5 -17.50 12.43 -3.46
N ASN A 6 -18.21 12.05 -4.53
CA ASN A 6 -17.62 11.76 -5.84
C ASN A 6 -16.55 12.78 -6.33
N GLN A 7 -16.62 14.04 -5.87
CA GLN A 7 -15.60 15.08 -6.07
C GLN A 7 -14.20 14.74 -5.49
N ASN A 8 -14.11 14.10 -4.31
CA ASN A 8 -12.82 13.75 -3.71
C ASN A 8 -12.15 12.56 -4.42
N ARG A 9 -12.95 11.66 -5.04
CA ARG A 9 -12.43 10.53 -5.82
C ARG A 9 -11.69 11.02 -7.07
N SER A 10 -12.32 11.93 -7.80
CA SER A 10 -11.76 12.50 -9.02
C SER A 10 -10.50 13.33 -8.74
N ALA A 11 -10.48 14.12 -7.68
CA ALA A 11 -9.30 14.89 -7.29
C ALA A 11 -8.11 13.98 -6.93
N LEU A 12 -8.34 12.89 -6.18
CA LEU A 12 -7.29 11.93 -5.84
C LEU A 12 -6.78 11.19 -7.07
N TYR A 13 -7.67 10.83 -7.99
CA TYR A 13 -7.30 10.17 -9.24
C TYR A 13 -6.43 11.07 -10.11
N GLU A 14 -6.78 12.34 -10.26
CA GLU A 14 -5.96 13.29 -11.03
C GLU A 14 -4.59 13.55 -10.37
N LEU A 15 -4.51 13.58 -9.04
CA LEU A 15 -3.23 13.63 -8.34
C LEU A 15 -2.36 12.41 -8.67
N ILE A 16 -2.92 11.20 -8.59
CA ILE A 16 -2.20 9.95 -8.86
C ILE A 16 -1.80 9.84 -10.33
N LYS A 17 -2.68 10.22 -11.25
CA LYS A 17 -2.45 10.16 -12.70
C LYS A 17 -1.31 11.07 -13.15
N ASN A 18 -1.11 12.19 -12.47
CA ASN A 18 -0.03 13.13 -12.74
C ASN A 18 1.30 12.71 -12.07
N GLU A 19 1.31 11.69 -11.22
CA GLU A 19 2.56 11.16 -10.65
C GLU A 19 3.31 10.29 -11.65
N HIS A 20 4.63 10.47 -11.70
CA HIS A 20 5.49 9.65 -12.55
C HIS A 20 5.73 8.27 -11.96
N LEU A 21 5.83 7.27 -12.84
CA LEU A 21 6.26 5.93 -12.45
C LEU A 21 7.75 5.94 -12.09
N HIS A 22 8.07 5.53 -10.88
CA HIS A 22 9.46 5.44 -10.42
C HIS A 22 9.96 4.00 -10.56
N ALA A 23 11.22 3.85 -10.96
CA ALA A 23 11.93 2.57 -10.91
C ALA A 23 13.10 2.67 -9.91
N VAL A 24 13.31 1.62 -9.14
CA VAL A 24 14.43 1.50 -8.19
C VAL A 24 15.26 0.28 -8.54
N LEU A 25 16.58 0.40 -8.40
CA LEU A 25 17.49 -0.73 -8.55
C LEU A 25 17.38 -1.66 -7.34
N LYS A 26 17.18 -2.95 -7.58
CA LYS A 26 17.21 -4.00 -6.56
C LYS A 26 17.96 -5.21 -7.08
N TRP A 27 18.67 -5.89 -6.18
CA TRP A 27 19.27 -7.18 -6.49
C TRP A 27 18.19 -8.22 -6.78
N SER A 28 18.33 -8.89 -7.91
CA SER A 28 17.53 -10.05 -8.27
C SER A 28 17.76 -11.17 -7.25
N ARG A 29 16.69 -11.89 -6.92
CA ARG A 29 16.76 -13.10 -6.08
C ARG A 29 16.57 -14.37 -6.92
N LYS A 30 16.82 -14.30 -8.23
CA LYS A 30 16.69 -15.44 -9.14
C LYS A 30 17.74 -16.50 -8.77
N THR A 31 17.31 -17.50 -7.99
CA THR A 31 18.01 -18.74 -7.61
C THR A 31 19.40 -18.58 -6.95
N PRO A 32 19.82 -19.49 -6.06
CA PRO A 32 21.11 -19.37 -5.37
C PRO A 32 22.34 -19.38 -6.31
N GLU A 33 22.16 -19.88 -7.53
CA GLU A 33 23.20 -20.17 -8.51
C GLU A 33 23.42 -19.05 -9.54
N CYS A 34 22.54 -18.06 -9.60
CA CYS A 34 22.64 -16.97 -10.57
C CYS A 34 23.39 -15.79 -9.95
N ASN A 35 24.39 -15.28 -10.66
CA ASN A 35 25.09 -14.04 -10.31
C ASN A 35 24.07 -12.96 -9.93
N LYS A 36 24.32 -12.27 -8.82
CA LYS A 36 23.44 -11.19 -8.34
C LYS A 36 23.36 -10.11 -9.41
N GLU A 37 22.31 -10.13 -10.22
CA GLU A 37 22.04 -9.09 -11.21
C GLU A 37 21.24 -7.97 -10.56
N LEU A 38 21.54 -6.73 -10.95
CA LEU A 38 20.72 -5.58 -10.61
C LEU A 38 19.54 -5.52 -11.58
N GLU A 39 18.33 -5.48 -11.04
CA GLU A 39 17.10 -5.33 -11.80
C GLU A 39 16.40 -4.02 -11.41
N PHE A 40 15.75 -3.40 -12.38
CA PHE A 40 14.81 -2.32 -12.10
C PHE A 40 13.49 -2.90 -11.61
N ARG A 41 12.98 -2.37 -10.48
CA ARG A 41 11.66 -2.67 -9.96
C ARG A 41 10.84 -1.38 -9.88
N TYR A 42 9.59 -1.43 -10.33
CA TYR A 42 8.67 -0.32 -10.14
C TYR A 42 8.43 -0.03 -8.66
N SER A 43 8.42 1.26 -8.31
CA SER A 43 8.14 1.77 -6.99
C SER A 43 6.96 2.71 -7.08
N PHE A 44 5.93 2.41 -6.29
CA PHE A 44 4.73 3.23 -6.16
C PHE A 44 4.74 4.05 -4.86
N SER A 45 5.91 4.25 -4.25
CA SER A 45 6.03 4.83 -2.90
C SER A 45 5.39 6.23 -2.77
N LYS A 46 5.43 7.06 -3.84
CA LYS A 46 4.75 8.36 -3.86
C LYS A 46 3.23 8.23 -3.87
N ILE A 47 2.70 7.35 -4.72
CA ILE A 47 1.28 7.04 -4.79
C ILE A 47 0.79 6.49 -3.44
N GLU A 48 1.55 5.56 -2.85
CA GLU A 48 1.28 5.02 -1.51
C GLU A 48 1.28 6.11 -0.42
N MET A 49 2.12 7.14 -0.55
CA MET A 49 2.13 8.29 0.36
C MET A 49 0.88 9.17 0.19
N ILE A 50 0.47 9.45 -1.04
CA ILE A 50 -0.79 10.17 -1.32
C ILE A 50 -1.97 9.42 -0.70
N PHE A 51 -2.04 8.10 -0.89
CA PHE A 51 -3.04 7.27 -0.22
C PHE A 51 -2.93 7.36 1.30
N ALA A 52 -1.71 7.29 1.84
CA ALA A 52 -1.49 7.34 3.28
C ALA A 52 -1.99 8.63 3.93
N GLN A 53 -1.83 9.78 3.25
CA GLN A 53 -2.25 11.11 3.69
C GLN A 53 -3.76 11.33 3.57
N ASN A 54 -4.44 10.58 2.69
CA ASN A 54 -5.87 10.72 2.42
C ASN A 54 -6.72 9.63 3.10
N ARG A 55 -6.15 8.84 4.02
CA ARG A 55 -6.89 7.86 4.81
C ARG A 55 -7.87 8.54 5.76
N SER A 56 -8.99 7.87 6.02
CA SER A 56 -9.85 8.24 7.15
C SER A 56 -9.15 7.94 8.49
N GLU A 57 -9.71 8.48 9.58
CA GLU A 57 -9.23 8.22 10.93
C GLU A 57 -9.28 6.72 11.27
N ASN A 58 -10.42 6.05 10.98
CA ASN A 58 -10.58 4.61 11.19
C ASN A 58 -9.55 3.77 10.41
N GLN A 59 -9.25 4.14 9.16
CA GLN A 59 -8.26 3.46 8.34
C GLN A 59 -6.83 3.67 8.87
N THR A 60 -6.56 4.87 9.38
CA THR A 60 -5.29 5.20 10.03
C THR A 60 -5.10 4.39 11.32
N LEU A 61 -6.16 4.28 12.14
CA LEU A 61 -6.18 3.47 13.35
C LEU A 61 -5.96 1.99 13.02
N LEU A 62 -6.69 1.43 12.04
CA LEU A 62 -6.53 0.05 11.59
C LEU A 62 -5.09 -0.23 11.14
N TYR A 63 -4.50 0.66 10.34
CA TYR A 63 -3.10 0.53 9.92
C TYR A 63 -2.14 0.57 11.11
N GLY A 64 -2.40 1.43 12.09
CA GLY A 64 -1.64 1.51 13.33
C GLY A 64 -1.66 0.20 14.10
N ILE A 65 -2.85 -0.37 14.32
CA ILE A 65 -3.04 -1.67 15.00
C ILE A 65 -2.29 -2.77 14.24
N ALA A 66 -2.49 -2.87 12.92
CA ALA A 66 -1.85 -3.90 12.09
C ALA A 66 -0.31 -3.82 12.13
N ARG A 67 0.26 -2.60 12.06
CA ARG A 67 1.71 -2.42 12.23
C ARG A 67 2.18 -2.81 13.62
N SER A 68 1.44 -2.45 14.67
CA SER A 68 1.81 -2.79 16.04
C SER A 68 1.85 -4.30 16.25
N ILE A 69 0.86 -5.03 15.74
CA ILE A 69 0.84 -6.50 15.74
C ILE A 69 2.06 -7.04 14.98
N TYR A 70 2.34 -6.51 13.79
CA TYR A 70 3.50 -6.93 13.00
C TYR A 70 4.81 -6.73 13.77
N TYR A 71 5.07 -5.54 14.32
CA TYR A 71 6.32 -5.29 15.03
C TYR A 71 6.45 -6.09 16.32
N LYS A 72 5.34 -6.34 17.01
CA LYS A 72 5.34 -7.11 18.26
C LYS A 72 5.52 -8.62 18.04
N HIS A 73 4.92 -9.17 16.98
CA HIS A 73 4.81 -10.63 16.82
C HIS A 73 5.48 -11.19 15.57
N LEU A 74 5.62 -10.41 14.49
CA LEU A 74 5.97 -10.92 13.17
C LEU A 74 7.30 -10.36 12.62
N TYR A 75 7.82 -9.25 13.14
CA TYR A 75 9.01 -8.58 12.61
C TYR A 75 10.27 -9.46 12.55
N LYS A 76 10.39 -10.43 13.46
CA LYS A 76 11.52 -11.38 13.48
C LYS A 76 11.41 -12.47 12.40
N GLN A 77 10.26 -12.60 11.72
CA GLN A 77 10.08 -13.55 10.63
C GLN A 77 10.61 -12.95 9.33
N THR A 78 11.76 -13.45 8.86
CA THR A 78 12.50 -12.92 7.71
C THR A 78 11.73 -12.93 6.38
N GLN A 79 10.67 -13.72 6.30
CA GLN A 79 9.80 -13.85 5.12
C GLN A 79 8.74 -12.75 5.05
N LEU A 80 8.38 -12.14 6.18
CA LEU A 80 7.35 -11.12 6.25
C LEU A 80 7.99 -9.73 6.34
N SER A 81 7.57 -8.83 5.47
CA SER A 81 7.98 -7.42 5.52
C SER A 81 6.80 -6.55 5.90
N SER A 82 7.09 -5.38 6.48
CA SER A 82 6.07 -4.35 6.75
C SER A 82 5.35 -3.88 5.48
N TYR A 83 5.94 -4.10 4.30
CA TYR A 83 5.28 -3.85 3.02
C TYR A 83 4.03 -4.72 2.83
N ILE A 84 4.08 -6.00 3.25
CA ILE A 84 2.92 -6.91 3.15
C ILE A 84 1.77 -6.37 3.99
N VAL A 85 2.04 -5.94 5.23
CA VAL A 85 1.04 -5.34 6.12
C VAL A 85 0.41 -4.11 5.49
N LYS A 86 1.22 -3.24 4.89
CA LYS A 86 0.75 -2.05 4.18
C LYS A 86 -0.16 -2.42 3.01
N THR A 87 0.26 -3.35 2.15
CA THR A 87 -0.54 -3.83 1.02
C THR A 87 -1.85 -4.48 1.46
N THR A 88 -1.84 -5.31 2.50
CA THR A 88 -3.05 -5.93 3.04
C THR A 88 -4.03 -4.89 3.58
N VAL A 89 -3.56 -3.94 4.39
CA VAL A 89 -4.42 -2.86 4.90
C VAL A 89 -4.95 -2.01 3.76
N MET A 90 -4.15 -1.78 2.71
CA MET A 90 -4.65 -1.09 1.53
C MET A 90 -5.83 -1.84 0.90
N TRP A 91 -5.68 -3.13 0.59
CA TRP A 91 -6.80 -3.94 0.06
C TRP A 91 -8.04 -3.92 0.95
N MET A 92 -7.89 -4.06 2.27
CA MET A 92 -9.02 -4.03 3.21
C MET A 92 -9.76 -2.69 3.16
N CYS A 93 -9.03 -1.58 3.07
CA CYS A 93 -9.60 -0.24 2.96
C CYS A 93 -10.33 -0.01 1.61
N GLU A 94 -10.04 -0.80 0.58
CA GLU A 94 -10.78 -0.79 -0.70
C GLU A 94 -12.12 -1.51 -0.54
N LEU A 95 -12.08 -2.72 0.01
CA LEU A 95 -13.25 -3.59 0.19
C LEU A 95 -14.31 -2.96 1.12
N MET A 96 -13.88 -2.36 2.23
CA MET A 96 -14.80 -1.70 3.18
C MET A 96 -15.54 -0.49 2.59
N THR A 97 -15.15 0.02 1.42
CA THR A 97 -15.90 1.08 0.74
C THR A 97 -16.92 0.60 -0.28
N PHE A 98 -16.99 -0.70 -0.54
CA PHE A 98 -18.08 -1.27 -1.32
C PHE A 98 -19.33 -1.49 -0.46
N GLU A 99 -19.18 -1.89 0.80
CA GLU A 99 -20.31 -2.15 1.72
C GLU A 99 -21.08 -0.88 2.13
N ASP A 100 -20.44 0.29 2.10
CA ASP A 100 -21.06 1.58 2.45
C ASP A 100 -21.85 2.23 1.27
N ASN A 101 -21.72 1.72 0.03
CA ASN A 101 -22.27 2.37 -1.17
C ASN A 101 -23.45 1.62 -1.84
N GLY A 102 -24.00 0.57 -1.23
CA GLY A 102 -25.28 -0.01 -1.66
C GLY A 102 -25.43 -1.51 -1.38
N ASP A 103 -26.39 -1.87 -0.53
CA ASP A 103 -27.57 -2.69 -0.89
C ASP A 103 -28.28 -3.20 0.39
N LYS A 104 -29.25 -2.42 0.86
CA LYS A 104 -30.48 -2.89 1.51
C LYS A 104 -31.66 -2.21 0.85
#